data_AF-A0A9E4ENQ1-F1
#
_entry.id   AF-A0A9E4ENQ1-F1
#
_cell.length_a   1.000
_cell.length_b   1.000
_cell.length_c   1.000
_cell.angle_alpha   90.00
_cell.angle_beta   90.00
_cell.angle_gamma   90.00
#
_symmetry.space_group_name_H-M   'P 1'
#
loop_
_entity.id
_entity.type
_entity.pdbx_description
1 polymer ?
#
loop_
_entity_poly.entity_id
_entity_poly.type
_entity_poly.pdbx_seq_one_letter_code
_entity_poly.pdbx_strand_id
1 'polypeptide(L)'
;NEFGLAGAYSEAIVISVLNLLFAFMLGRGVTNLVHINRKRKFIGAICTIAFVGVAIFINLMVAHYREATGTVLDQGGVIAINSFFENPFGLKEFQSWILFGMGCLFATISFIEGIMWDDPYPGYGKHARLVMGAEEEYRDSYEEHQEKLHNKFQQEVKNLEDIKQRIMRNEKRFKEIENDYANFIESYRRHIDHIQSMGNGLLGRYQATNIRWREGQQEPARFGEQWKMKKSKITEDLPTLPAVTVENYMEETEENYQRGLESLRQYYDASSGDIKRDFFPT
;
A
#
# COMPACT_ATOMS: atom_id res chain seq x y z
N ASN A 1 -4.32 49.83 -44.04
CA ASN A 1 -4.96 49.94 -42.71
C ASN A 1 -4.80 48.65 -41.93
N GLU A 2 -3.84 48.61 -41.01
CA GLU A 2 -3.61 47.46 -40.11
C GLU A 2 -4.84 47.15 -39.23
N PHE A 3 -5.63 48.19 -38.89
CA PHE A 3 -6.91 48.05 -38.17
C PHE A 3 -7.99 47.28 -38.95
N GLY A 4 -7.99 47.32 -40.29
CA GLY A 4 -8.94 46.56 -41.10
C GLY A 4 -8.60 45.07 -41.19
N LEU A 5 -7.30 44.75 -41.25
CA LEU A 5 -6.82 43.37 -41.30
C LEU A 5 -7.03 42.67 -39.95
N ALA A 6 -6.72 43.35 -38.84
CA ALA A 6 -6.93 42.83 -37.49
C ALA A 6 -8.41 42.59 -37.17
N GLY A 7 -9.31 43.48 -37.63
CA GLY A 7 -10.76 43.31 -37.51
C GLY A 7 -11.26 42.03 -38.19
N ALA A 8 -10.88 41.81 -39.45
CA ALA A 8 -11.31 40.64 -40.22
C ALA A 8 -10.84 39.30 -39.59
N TYR A 9 -9.62 39.23 -39.06
CA TYR A 9 -9.14 38.04 -38.35
C TYR A 9 -9.92 37.79 -37.05
N SER A 10 -10.22 38.85 -36.30
CA SER A 10 -10.99 38.73 -35.05
C SER A 10 -12.41 38.22 -35.30
N GLU A 11 -13.08 38.70 -36.36
CA GLU A 11 -14.41 38.22 -36.76
C GLU A 11 -14.39 36.74 -37.15
N ALA A 12 -13.41 36.32 -37.96
CA ALA A 12 -13.27 34.92 -38.39
C ALA A 12 -13.05 33.96 -37.21
N ILE A 13 -12.26 34.38 -36.21
CA ILE A 13 -12.05 33.60 -34.97
C ILE A 13 -13.36 33.45 -34.20
N VAL A 14 -14.10 34.54 -34.00
CA VAL A 14 -15.38 34.52 -33.26
C VAL A 14 -16.39 33.60 -33.95
N ILE A 15 -16.52 33.70 -35.28
CA ILE A 15 -17.43 32.86 -36.05
C ILE A 15 -17.01 31.38 -35.95
N SER A 16 -15.71 31.09 -36.00
CA SER A 16 -15.19 29.73 -35.90
C SER A 16 -15.44 29.12 -34.52
N VAL A 17 -15.21 29.88 -33.45
CA VAL A 17 -15.51 29.44 -32.07
C VAL A 17 -16.99 29.20 -31.88
N LEU A 18 -17.86 30.09 -32.36
CA LEU A 18 -19.31 29.89 -32.29
C LEU A 18 -19.75 28.63 -33.05
N ASN A 19 -19.20 28.40 -34.25
CA ASN A 19 -19.48 27.19 -35.05
C ASN A 19 -19.12 25.91 -34.28
N LEU A 20 -17.92 25.87 -33.67
CA LEU A 20 -17.47 24.75 -32.84
C LEU A 20 -18.36 24.58 -31.60
N LEU A 21 -18.68 25.66 -30.88
CA LEU A 21 -19.52 25.60 -29.69
C LEU A 21 -20.94 25.12 -30.00
N PHE A 22 -21.58 25.62 -31.07
CA PHE A 22 -22.90 25.15 -31.49
C PHE A 22 -22.86 23.69 -31.92
N ALA A 23 -21.84 23.28 -32.68
CA ALA A 23 -21.67 21.89 -33.07
C ALA A 23 -21.51 20.97 -31.84
N PHE A 24 -20.66 21.36 -30.87
CA PHE A 24 -20.48 20.63 -29.62
C PHE A 24 -21.78 20.54 -28.80
N MET A 25 -22.49 21.66 -28.61
CA MET A 25 -23.75 21.69 -27.86
C MET A 25 -24.84 20.84 -28.52
N LEU A 26 -24.93 20.87 -29.85
CA LEU A 26 -25.85 20.03 -30.61
C LEU A 26 -25.42 18.55 -30.54
N GLY A 27 -24.12 18.25 -30.56
CA GLY A 27 -23.58 16.92 -30.30
C GLY A 27 -24.02 16.38 -28.94
N ARG A 28 -23.92 17.21 -27.90
CA ARG A 28 -24.41 16.85 -26.56
C ARG A 28 -25.93 16.66 -26.53
N GLY A 29 -26.68 17.46 -27.29
CA GLY A 29 -28.13 17.32 -27.43
C GLY A 29 -28.54 16.02 -28.13
N VAL A 30 -27.79 15.59 -29.15
CA VAL A 30 -28.06 14.40 -29.96
C VAL A 30 -27.97 13.10 -29.16
N THR A 31 -27.21 13.05 -28.07
CA THR A 31 -27.17 11.86 -27.19
C THR A 31 -28.56 11.48 -26.65
N ASN A 32 -29.51 12.42 -26.62
CA ASN A 32 -30.90 12.13 -26.26
C ASN A 32 -31.64 11.21 -27.26
N LEU A 33 -31.09 10.95 -28.45
CA LEU A 33 -31.65 9.97 -29.41
C LEU A 33 -31.71 8.55 -28.86
N VAL A 34 -30.76 8.19 -27.99
CA VAL A 34 -30.65 6.86 -27.36
C VAL A 34 -31.57 6.74 -26.14
N HIS A 35 -32.16 7.84 -25.69
CA HIS A 35 -32.98 7.88 -24.49
C HIS A 35 -34.33 7.14 -24.68
N ILE A 36 -34.77 6.40 -23.64
CA ILE A 36 -36.01 5.59 -23.69
C ILE A 36 -37.29 6.45 -23.81
N ASN A 37 -37.31 7.61 -23.13
CA ASN A 37 -38.42 8.56 -23.21
C ASN A 37 -38.52 9.20 -24.61
N ARG A 38 -39.67 8.99 -25.27
CA ARG A 38 -39.98 9.52 -26.62
C ARG A 38 -39.82 11.04 -26.73
N LYS A 39 -40.12 11.81 -25.67
CA LYS A 39 -39.95 13.28 -25.68
C LYS A 39 -38.47 13.68 -25.81
N ARG A 40 -37.58 13.00 -25.09
CA ARG A 40 -36.13 13.24 -25.18
C ARG A 40 -35.56 12.75 -26.51
N LYS A 41 -36.03 11.61 -27.00
CA LYS A 41 -35.68 11.13 -28.34
C LYS A 41 -36.04 12.14 -29.44
N PHE A 42 -37.19 12.80 -29.30
CA PHE A 42 -37.59 13.88 -30.21
C PHE A 42 -36.65 15.09 -30.14
N ILE A 43 -36.21 15.49 -28.94
CA ILE A 43 -35.19 16.55 -28.78
C ILE A 43 -33.88 16.14 -29.49
N GLY A 44 -33.43 14.90 -29.31
CA GLY A 44 -32.25 14.39 -30.00
C GLY A 44 -32.38 14.49 -31.53
N ALA A 45 -33.55 14.13 -32.08
CA ALA A 45 -33.81 14.23 -33.52
C ALA A 45 -33.82 15.69 -34.00
N ILE A 46 -34.40 16.61 -33.23
CA ILE A 46 -34.32 18.05 -33.50
C ILE A 46 -32.86 18.50 -33.51
N CYS A 47 -32.05 18.10 -32.53
CA CYS A 47 -30.63 18.46 -32.47
C CYS A 47 -29.84 17.92 -33.67
N THR A 48 -30.16 16.74 -34.20
CA THR A 48 -29.52 16.19 -35.41
C THR A 48 -29.86 17.03 -36.64
N ILE A 49 -31.13 17.37 -36.84
CA ILE A 49 -31.56 18.22 -37.96
C ILE A 49 -30.97 19.62 -37.81
N ALA A 50 -30.97 20.17 -36.60
CA ALA A 50 -30.40 21.46 -36.29
C ALA A 50 -28.89 21.48 -36.56
N PHE A 51 -28.14 20.40 -36.25
CA PHE A 51 -26.72 20.33 -36.55
C PHE A 51 -26.46 20.44 -38.05
N VAL A 52 -27.15 19.63 -38.86
CA VAL A 52 -27.00 19.68 -40.33
C VAL A 52 -27.36 21.08 -40.85
N GLY A 53 -28.46 21.65 -40.39
CA GLY A 53 -28.91 22.98 -40.78
C GLY A 53 -27.93 24.08 -40.40
N VAL A 54 -27.48 24.11 -39.15
CA VAL A 54 -26.54 25.13 -38.62
C VAL A 54 -25.17 24.99 -39.25
N ALA A 55 -24.65 23.77 -39.40
CA ALA A 55 -23.35 23.53 -40.03
C ALA A 55 -23.36 23.98 -41.49
N ILE A 56 -24.41 23.65 -42.26
CA ILE A 56 -24.50 24.12 -43.64
C ILE A 56 -24.68 25.64 -43.67
N PHE A 57 -25.59 26.19 -42.88
CA PHE A 57 -25.89 27.63 -42.86
C PHE A 57 -24.66 28.48 -42.51
N ILE A 58 -24.00 28.21 -41.39
CA ILE A 58 -22.84 29.00 -40.93
C ILE A 58 -21.70 28.89 -41.93
N ASN A 59 -21.34 27.68 -42.37
CA ASN A 59 -20.18 27.50 -43.25
C ASN A 59 -20.44 28.07 -44.66
N LEU A 60 -21.68 28.03 -45.14
CA LEU A 60 -22.04 28.60 -46.43
C LEU A 60 -22.10 30.13 -46.36
N MET A 61 -22.59 30.69 -45.24
CA MET A 61 -22.50 32.13 -44.96
C MET A 61 -21.06 32.63 -44.92
N VAL A 62 -20.14 31.89 -44.29
CA VAL A 62 -18.70 32.23 -44.27
C VAL A 62 -18.11 32.17 -45.69
N ALA A 63 -18.51 31.18 -46.50
CA ALA A 63 -18.06 31.06 -47.88
C ALA A 63 -18.53 32.24 -48.76
N HIS A 64 -19.80 32.66 -48.65
CA HIS A 64 -20.34 33.85 -49.34
C HIS A 64 -19.69 35.15 -48.85
N TYR A 65 -19.43 35.28 -47.54
CA TYR A 65 -18.72 36.43 -46.97
C TYR A 65 -17.31 36.56 -47.54
N ARG A 66 -16.59 35.44 -47.65
CA ARG A 66 -15.25 35.38 -48.24
C ARG A 66 -15.25 35.76 -49.72
N GLU A 67 -16.25 35.35 -50.50
CA GLU A 67 -16.37 35.69 -51.92
C GLU A 67 -16.75 37.17 -52.15
N ALA A 68 -17.66 37.71 -51.32
CA ALA A 68 -18.08 39.10 -51.39
C ALA A 68 -16.96 40.07 -50.99
N THR A 69 -16.19 39.75 -49.95
CA THR A 69 -15.04 40.55 -49.50
C THR A 69 -13.85 40.48 -50.47
N GLY A 70 -13.76 39.42 -51.29
CA GLY A 70 -12.79 39.31 -52.39
C GLY A 70 -13.05 40.27 -53.55
N THR A 71 -14.28 40.78 -53.69
CA THR A 71 -14.70 41.65 -54.81
C THR A 71 -14.98 43.10 -54.40
N VAL A 72 -15.58 43.34 -53.22
CA VAL A 72 -15.90 44.68 -52.70
C VAL A 72 -15.69 44.74 -51.19
N LEU A 73 -14.76 45.60 -50.74
CA LEU A 73 -14.36 45.70 -49.32
C LEU A 73 -15.42 46.37 -48.42
N ASP A 74 -16.18 47.34 -48.92
CA ASP A 74 -17.02 48.21 -48.08
C ASP A 74 -18.47 47.72 -47.90
N GLN A 75 -18.90 46.68 -48.63
CA GLN A 75 -20.26 46.14 -48.59
C GLN A 75 -20.34 44.60 -48.57
N GLY A 76 -19.22 43.92 -48.31
CA GLY A 76 -19.10 42.47 -48.41
C GLY A 76 -20.15 41.70 -47.60
N GLY A 77 -20.49 42.16 -46.39
CA GLY A 77 -21.50 41.49 -45.54
C GLY A 77 -22.92 41.51 -46.11
N VAL A 78 -23.40 42.64 -46.62
CA VAL A 78 -24.75 42.78 -47.21
C VAL A 78 -24.84 41.99 -48.52
N ILE A 79 -23.79 42.06 -49.34
CA ILE A 79 -23.69 41.31 -50.60
C ILE A 79 -23.70 39.80 -50.33
N ALA A 80 -22.98 39.34 -49.30
CA ALA A 80 -22.95 37.93 -48.91
C ALA A 80 -24.33 37.41 -48.48
N ILE A 81 -25.07 38.19 -47.68
CA ILE A 81 -26.43 37.82 -47.25
C ILE A 81 -27.38 37.73 -48.46
N ASN A 82 -27.37 38.74 -49.33
CA ASN A 82 -28.24 38.75 -50.51
C ASN A 82 -27.90 37.59 -51.46
N SER A 83 -26.62 37.37 -51.74
CA SER A 83 -26.13 36.26 -52.56
C SER A 83 -26.52 34.89 -51.99
N PHE A 84 -26.43 34.73 -50.66
CA PHE A 84 -26.85 33.51 -49.98
C PHE A 84 -28.35 33.23 -50.14
N PHE A 85 -29.23 34.23 -50.02
CA PHE A 85 -30.67 34.03 -50.17
C PHE A 85 -31.13 33.87 -51.63
N GLU A 86 -30.43 34.50 -52.58
CA GLU A 86 -30.72 34.36 -54.01
C GLU A 86 -30.25 33.01 -54.56
N ASN A 87 -29.04 32.57 -54.20
CA ASN A 87 -28.50 31.28 -54.62
C ASN A 87 -27.54 30.70 -53.55
N PRO A 88 -28.08 29.96 -52.56
CA PRO A 88 -27.29 29.46 -51.43
C PRO A 88 -26.05 28.66 -51.86
N PHE A 89 -26.19 27.79 -52.87
CA PHE A 89 -25.11 26.93 -53.37
C PHE A 89 -24.35 27.54 -54.56
N GLY A 90 -24.60 28.80 -54.89
CA GLY A 90 -24.03 29.51 -56.04
C GLY A 90 -22.62 30.07 -55.82
N LEU A 91 -21.73 29.33 -55.14
CA LEU A 91 -20.33 29.74 -54.93
C LEU A 91 -19.54 29.68 -56.25
N LYS A 92 -18.90 30.78 -56.66
CA LYS A 92 -18.17 30.86 -57.95
C LYS A 92 -16.70 30.52 -57.80
N GLU A 93 -16.10 30.76 -56.63
CA GLU A 93 -14.68 30.50 -56.38
C GLU A 93 -14.42 29.11 -55.78
N PHE A 94 -13.43 28.39 -56.31
CA PHE A 94 -13.00 27.10 -55.76
C PHE A 94 -12.50 27.20 -54.31
N GLN A 95 -11.85 28.31 -53.95
CA GLN A 95 -11.35 28.50 -52.60
C GLN A 95 -12.50 28.69 -51.57
N SER A 96 -13.66 29.22 -51.99
CA SER A 96 -14.88 29.30 -51.15
C SER A 96 -15.44 27.91 -50.84
N TRP A 97 -15.41 27.00 -51.82
CA TRP A 97 -15.79 25.59 -51.64
C TRP A 97 -14.86 24.85 -50.66
N ILE A 98 -13.54 25.11 -50.71
CA ILE A 98 -12.60 24.56 -49.73
C ILE A 98 -12.92 25.06 -48.31
N LEU A 99 -13.19 26.37 -48.16
CA LEU A 99 -13.47 26.96 -46.86
C LEU A 99 -14.77 26.40 -46.26
N PHE A 100 -15.82 26.24 -47.08
CA PHE A 100 -17.05 25.56 -46.70
C PHE A 100 -16.79 24.13 -46.23
N GLY A 101 -16.06 23.34 -47.02
CA GLY A 101 -15.76 21.94 -46.70
C GLY A 101 -14.96 21.78 -45.40
N MET A 102 -13.93 22.62 -45.21
CA MET A 102 -13.12 22.63 -44.00
C MET A 102 -13.92 23.03 -42.77
N GLY A 103 -14.80 24.04 -42.89
CA GLY A 103 -15.68 24.44 -41.80
C GLY A 103 -16.71 23.37 -41.42
N CYS A 104 -17.26 22.66 -42.41
CA CYS A 104 -18.13 21.50 -42.17
C CYS A 104 -17.39 20.34 -41.50
N LEU A 105 -16.12 20.11 -41.87
CA LEU A 105 -15.27 19.09 -41.26
C LEU A 105 -15.05 19.40 -39.77
N PHE A 106 -14.61 20.62 -39.43
CA PHE A 106 -14.38 21.01 -38.04
C PHE A 106 -15.66 21.01 -37.20
N ALA A 107 -16.79 21.46 -37.77
CA ALA A 107 -18.09 21.33 -37.11
C ALA A 107 -18.44 19.85 -36.84
N THR A 108 -18.16 18.95 -37.79
CA THR A 108 -18.41 17.51 -37.60
C THR A 108 -17.53 16.91 -36.50
N ILE A 109 -16.24 17.25 -36.45
CA ILE A 109 -15.33 16.79 -35.39
C ILE A 109 -15.83 17.27 -34.03
N SER A 110 -16.14 18.56 -33.88
CA SER A 110 -16.63 19.12 -32.61
C SER A 110 -17.98 18.55 -32.18
N PHE A 111 -18.85 18.23 -33.15
CA PHE A 111 -20.09 17.51 -32.90
C PHE A 111 -19.85 16.10 -32.35
N ILE A 112 -18.90 15.35 -32.91
CA ILE A 112 -18.50 14.01 -32.43
C ILE A 112 -17.91 14.12 -31.01
N GLU A 113 -17.06 15.12 -30.74
CA GLU A 113 -16.53 15.39 -29.40
C GLU A 113 -17.66 15.64 -28.39
N GLY A 114 -18.68 16.42 -28.78
CA GLY A 114 -19.86 16.66 -27.95
C GLY A 114 -20.67 15.39 -27.62
N ILE A 115 -20.70 14.42 -28.54
CA ILE A 115 -21.33 13.12 -28.30
C ILE A 115 -20.52 12.29 -27.29
N MET A 116 -19.19 12.30 -27.41
CA MET A 116 -18.29 11.46 -26.59
C MET A 116 -17.85 12.09 -25.26
N TRP A 117 -18.30 13.31 -24.95
CA TRP A 117 -17.85 14.09 -23.79
C TRP A 117 -18.09 13.41 -22.42
N ASP A 118 -19.19 12.67 -22.28
CA ASP A 118 -19.59 11.98 -21.04
C ASP A 118 -20.32 10.69 -21.45
N ASP A 119 -21.11 10.11 -20.55
CA ASP A 119 -21.91 8.93 -20.88
C ASP A 119 -22.85 9.17 -22.10
N PRO A 120 -22.88 8.24 -23.08
CA PRO A 120 -23.80 8.26 -24.22
C PRO A 120 -25.26 8.37 -23.80
N TYR A 121 -25.62 7.82 -22.64
CA TYR A 121 -26.93 7.99 -22.03
C TYR A 121 -26.94 9.24 -21.12
N PRO A 122 -27.70 10.29 -21.49
CA PRO A 122 -27.65 11.55 -20.78
C PRO A 122 -28.15 11.42 -19.33
N GLY A 123 -27.29 11.83 -18.38
CA GLY A 123 -27.56 11.82 -16.94
C GLY A 123 -26.91 10.67 -16.17
N TYR A 124 -26.47 9.60 -16.86
CA TYR A 124 -25.91 8.42 -16.19
C TYR A 124 -24.45 8.59 -15.75
N GLY A 125 -23.69 9.52 -16.34
CA GLY A 125 -22.31 9.79 -15.92
C GLY A 125 -22.17 10.14 -14.43
N LYS A 126 -23.16 10.81 -13.82
CA LYS A 126 -23.17 11.07 -12.37
C LYS A 126 -23.33 9.79 -11.55
N HIS A 127 -24.25 8.93 -11.96
CA HIS A 127 -24.49 7.65 -11.28
C HIS A 127 -23.30 6.72 -11.44
N ALA A 128 -22.70 6.64 -12.63
CA ALA A 128 -21.47 5.88 -12.87
C ALA A 128 -20.34 6.35 -11.93
N ARG A 129 -20.14 7.66 -11.77
CA ARG A 129 -19.14 8.20 -10.82
C ARG A 129 -19.46 7.88 -9.36
N LEU A 130 -20.73 7.92 -8.96
CA LEU A 130 -21.14 7.52 -7.60
C LEU A 130 -20.88 6.03 -7.35
N VAL A 131 -21.20 5.17 -8.32
CA VAL A 131 -20.93 3.72 -8.22
C VAL A 131 -19.43 3.46 -8.15
N MET A 132 -18.64 4.07 -9.04
CA MET A 132 -17.17 3.94 -9.00
C MET A 132 -16.58 4.39 -7.66
N GLY A 133 -17.05 5.51 -7.10
CA GLY A 133 -16.59 5.98 -5.80
C GLY A 133 -16.97 5.03 -4.66
N ALA A 134 -18.19 4.48 -4.68
CA ALA A 134 -18.63 3.49 -3.72
C ALA A 134 -17.85 2.17 -3.85
N GLU A 135 -17.55 1.72 -5.07
CA GLU A 135 -16.72 0.54 -5.34
C GLU A 135 -15.28 0.73 -4.83
N GLU A 136 -14.72 1.93 -5.01
CA GLU A 136 -13.39 2.29 -4.51
C GLU A 136 -13.37 2.30 -2.97
N GLU A 137 -14.28 3.00 -2.31
CA GLU A 137 -14.38 3.04 -0.84
C GLU A 137 -14.58 1.62 -0.26
N TYR A 138 -15.40 0.82 -0.92
CA TYR A 138 -15.64 -0.56 -0.53
C TYR A 138 -14.38 -1.45 -0.71
N ARG A 139 -13.64 -1.29 -1.81
CA ARG A 139 -12.37 -2.01 -2.04
C ARG A 139 -11.32 -1.62 -1.00
N ASP A 140 -11.19 -0.33 -0.71
CA ASP A 140 -10.23 0.18 0.26
C ASP A 140 -10.52 -0.38 1.67
N SER A 141 -11.80 -0.42 2.06
CA SER A 141 -12.23 -1.05 3.31
C SER A 141 -11.90 -2.55 3.35
N TYR A 142 -12.13 -3.28 2.25
CA TYR A 142 -11.77 -4.71 2.17
C TYR A 142 -10.26 -4.93 2.35
N GLU A 143 -9.44 -4.16 1.65
CA GLU A 143 -7.98 -4.24 1.74
C GLU A 143 -7.49 -3.90 3.15
N GLU A 144 -8.05 -2.87 3.79
CA GLU A 144 -7.72 -2.50 5.17
C GLU A 144 -8.03 -3.64 6.16
N HIS A 145 -9.17 -4.30 6.03
CA HIS A 145 -9.54 -5.41 6.92
C HIS A 145 -8.63 -6.63 6.73
N GLN A 146 -8.27 -6.96 5.47
CA GLN A 146 -7.32 -8.04 5.18
C GLN A 146 -5.93 -7.72 5.73
N GLU A 147 -5.46 -6.48 5.57
CA GLU A 147 -4.16 -6.05 6.09
C GLU A 147 -4.13 -6.11 7.62
N LYS A 148 -5.17 -5.61 8.29
CA LYS A 148 -5.31 -5.69 9.75
C LYS A 148 -5.28 -7.13 10.26
N LEU A 149 -6.01 -8.03 9.60
CA LEU A 149 -6.03 -9.45 9.95
C LEU A 149 -4.63 -10.08 9.77
N HIS A 150 -3.98 -9.80 8.64
CA HIS A 150 -2.63 -10.30 8.35
C HIS A 150 -1.60 -9.81 9.37
N ASN A 151 -1.60 -8.50 9.66
CA ASN A 151 -0.69 -7.90 10.63
C ASN A 151 -0.89 -8.48 12.04
N LYS A 152 -2.15 -8.69 12.46
CA LYS A 152 -2.44 -9.33 13.75
C LYS A 152 -1.97 -10.79 13.78
N PHE A 153 -2.19 -11.55 12.71
CA PHE A 153 -1.69 -12.91 12.61
C PHE A 153 -0.16 -12.98 12.70
N GLN A 154 0.56 -12.15 11.94
CA GLN A 154 2.03 -12.09 11.99
C GLN A 154 2.54 -11.71 13.38
N GLN A 155 1.86 -10.78 14.06
CA GLN A 155 2.21 -10.39 15.42
C GLN A 155 2.05 -11.56 16.40
N GLU A 156 0.97 -12.34 16.32
CA GLU A 156 0.78 -13.50 17.20
C GLU A 156 1.75 -14.64 16.90
N VAL A 157 2.06 -14.90 15.62
CA VAL A 157 3.11 -15.86 15.24
C VAL A 157 4.45 -15.46 15.85
N LYS A 158 4.81 -14.17 15.78
CA LYS A 158 6.02 -13.65 16.39
C LYS A 158 6.00 -13.78 17.92
N ASN A 159 4.87 -13.49 18.57
CA ASN A 159 4.71 -13.66 20.01
C ASN A 159 4.96 -15.12 20.44
N LEU A 160 4.41 -16.09 19.70
CA LEU A 160 4.64 -17.52 19.95
C LEU A 160 6.12 -17.90 19.81
N GLU A 161 6.77 -17.42 18.75
CA GLU A 161 8.21 -17.64 18.52
C GLU A 161 9.06 -17.05 19.65
N ASP A 162 8.75 -15.83 20.09
CA ASP A 162 9.45 -15.17 21.19
C ASP A 162 9.29 -15.95 22.51
N ILE A 163 8.10 -16.51 22.78
CA ILE A 163 7.86 -17.37 23.95
C ILE A 163 8.71 -18.64 23.87
N LYS A 164 8.69 -19.34 22.73
CA LYS A 164 9.51 -20.54 22.49
C LYS A 164 11.00 -20.26 22.74
N GLN A 165 11.52 -19.19 22.15
CA GLN A 165 12.92 -18.81 22.33
C GLN A 165 13.27 -18.43 23.78
N ARG A 166 12.34 -17.82 24.53
CA ARG A 166 12.54 -17.55 25.97
C ARG A 166 12.67 -18.84 26.77
N ILE A 167 11.85 -19.85 26.48
CA ILE A 167 11.92 -21.16 27.13
C ILE A 167 13.28 -21.82 26.84
N MET A 168 13.70 -21.87 25.58
CA MET A 168 15.01 -22.41 25.18
C MET A 168 16.19 -21.69 25.87
N ARG A 169 16.14 -20.36 25.96
CA ARG A 169 17.17 -19.58 26.66
C ARG A 169 17.20 -19.88 28.16
N ASN A 170 16.05 -20.04 28.78
CA ASN A 170 15.96 -20.37 30.21
C ASN A 170 16.51 -21.77 30.49
N GLU A 171 16.25 -22.74 29.61
CA GLU A 171 16.82 -24.09 29.70
C GLU A 171 18.35 -24.04 29.67
N LYS A 172 18.93 -23.33 28.69
CA LYS A 172 20.38 -23.15 28.59
C LYS A 172 20.96 -22.51 29.86
N ARG A 173 20.32 -21.45 30.36
CA ARG A 173 20.73 -20.79 31.61
C ARG A 173 20.68 -21.72 32.81
N PHE A 174 19.67 -22.58 32.89
CA PHE A 174 19.57 -23.55 33.98
C PHE A 174 20.77 -24.52 33.95
N LYS A 175 21.12 -25.06 32.78
CA LYS A 175 22.31 -25.90 32.59
C LYS A 175 23.62 -25.18 32.91
N GLU A 176 23.73 -23.89 32.56
CA GLU A 176 24.88 -23.06 32.92
C GLU A 176 25.01 -22.91 34.44
N ILE A 177 23.92 -22.60 35.15
CA ILE A 177 23.89 -22.48 36.62
C ILE A 177 24.28 -23.80 37.30
N GLU A 178 23.79 -24.93 36.78
CA GLU A 178 24.13 -26.25 37.32
C GLU A 178 25.64 -26.53 37.20
N ASN A 179 26.22 -26.28 36.02
CA ASN A 179 27.66 -26.43 35.80
C ASN A 179 28.48 -25.48 36.67
N ASP A 180 28.08 -24.22 36.79
CA ASP A 180 28.76 -23.22 37.61
C ASP A 180 28.76 -23.62 39.09
N TYR A 181 27.64 -24.14 39.59
CA TYR A 181 27.56 -24.64 40.95
C TYR A 181 28.47 -25.86 41.18
N ALA A 182 28.47 -26.83 40.26
CA ALA A 182 29.36 -27.98 40.35
C ALA A 182 30.85 -27.56 40.37
N ASN A 183 31.22 -26.62 39.50
CA ASN A 183 32.56 -26.04 39.45
C ASN A 183 32.92 -25.30 40.75
N PHE A 184 31.96 -24.57 41.33
CA PHE A 184 32.16 -23.84 42.59
C PHE A 184 32.44 -24.79 43.75
N ILE A 185 31.68 -25.88 43.89
CA ILE A 185 31.91 -26.91 44.92
C ILE A 185 33.32 -27.50 44.78
N GLU A 186 33.72 -27.89 43.57
CA GLU A 186 35.05 -28.46 43.32
C GLU A 186 36.17 -27.44 43.60
N SER A 187 35.97 -26.17 43.26
CA SER A 187 36.91 -25.09 43.60
C SER A 187 37.02 -24.90 45.12
N TYR A 188 35.90 -24.91 45.83
CA TYR A 188 35.86 -24.82 47.29
C TYR A 188 36.59 -25.99 47.95
N ARG A 189 36.33 -27.23 47.51
CA ARG A 189 37.00 -28.44 48.01
C ARG A 189 38.52 -28.32 47.86
N ARG A 190 38.99 -27.97 46.66
CA ARG A 190 40.41 -27.73 46.38
C ARG A 190 41.02 -26.66 47.28
N HIS A 191 40.29 -25.57 47.55
CA HIS A 191 40.77 -24.49 48.40
C HIS A 191 40.94 -24.93 49.86
N ILE A 192 39.97 -25.67 50.40
CA ILE A 192 40.05 -26.20 51.78
C ILE A 192 41.20 -27.18 51.92
N ASP A 193 41.39 -28.08 50.95
CA ASP A 193 42.50 -29.03 50.96
C ASP A 193 43.86 -28.32 50.81
N HIS A 194 43.92 -27.24 50.02
CA HIS A 194 45.09 -26.38 49.92
C HIS A 194 45.43 -25.70 51.25
N ILE A 195 44.46 -25.09 51.94
CA ILE A 195 44.66 -24.49 53.27
C ILE A 195 45.16 -25.52 54.27
N GLN A 196 44.58 -26.73 54.27
CA GLN A 196 45.02 -27.81 55.16
C GLN A 196 46.47 -28.22 54.87
N SER A 197 46.85 -28.35 53.60
CA SER A 197 48.22 -28.67 53.19
C SER A 197 49.22 -27.57 53.61
N MET A 198 48.87 -26.30 53.37
CA MET A 198 49.66 -25.14 53.80
C MET A 198 49.83 -25.08 55.33
N GLY A 199 48.75 -25.30 56.08
CA GLY A 199 48.77 -25.32 57.54
C GLY A 199 49.68 -26.42 58.11
N ASN A 200 49.58 -27.64 57.57
CA ASN A 200 50.46 -28.74 57.95
C ASN A 200 51.92 -28.50 57.54
N GLY A 201 52.16 -27.86 56.39
CA GLY A 201 53.51 -27.45 55.97
C GLY A 201 54.15 -26.44 56.92
N LEU A 202 53.39 -25.44 57.39
CA LEU A 202 53.84 -24.47 58.38
C LEU A 202 54.10 -25.12 59.75
N LEU A 203 53.19 -25.98 60.21
CA LEU A 203 53.36 -26.73 61.45
C LEU A 203 54.58 -27.64 61.40
N GLY A 204 54.80 -28.36 60.29
CA GLY A 204 55.99 -29.20 60.10
C GLY A 204 57.30 -28.41 60.17
N ARG A 205 57.34 -27.22 59.56
CA ARG A 205 58.52 -26.32 59.68
C ARG A 205 58.74 -25.85 61.11
N TYR A 206 57.67 -25.50 61.82
CA TYR A 206 57.75 -25.12 63.24
C TYR A 206 58.25 -26.29 64.10
N GLN A 207 57.70 -27.48 63.93
CA GLN A 207 58.08 -28.69 64.67
C GLN A 207 59.55 -29.06 64.42
N ALA A 208 59.99 -29.11 63.16
CA ALA A 208 61.38 -29.39 62.80
C ALA A 208 62.35 -28.37 63.43
N THR A 209 61.98 -27.09 63.43
CA THR A 209 62.77 -26.04 64.08
C THR A 209 62.78 -26.24 65.60
N ASN A 210 61.63 -26.51 66.22
CA ASN A 210 61.52 -26.70 67.67
C ASN A 210 62.37 -27.90 68.15
N ILE A 211 62.30 -29.04 67.44
CA ILE A 211 63.10 -30.23 67.73
C ILE A 211 64.59 -29.92 67.64
N ARG A 212 65.02 -29.18 66.59
CA ARG A 212 66.43 -28.82 66.37
C ARG A 212 67.04 -28.03 67.54
N TRP A 213 66.28 -27.14 68.16
CA TRP A 213 66.74 -26.29 69.27
C TRP A 213 66.43 -26.86 70.66
N ARG A 214 65.77 -28.03 70.73
CA ARG A 214 65.40 -28.66 71.99
C ARG A 214 66.51 -29.65 72.37
N GLU A 215 67.35 -29.27 73.33
CA GLU A 215 68.53 -30.01 73.80
C GLU A 215 68.18 -31.30 74.56
N GLY A 216 67.52 -32.26 73.89
CA GLY A 216 67.24 -33.60 74.43
C GLY A 216 66.01 -33.72 75.34
N GLN A 217 65.20 -32.67 75.49
CA GLN A 217 63.91 -32.75 76.18
C GLN A 217 62.87 -33.47 75.33
N GLN A 218 61.99 -34.24 75.97
CA GLN A 218 60.94 -35.03 75.29
C GLN A 218 60.03 -34.16 74.41
N GLU A 219 59.72 -34.66 73.22
CA GLU A 219 58.86 -34.00 72.24
C GLU A 219 57.40 -33.91 72.74
N PRO A 220 56.67 -32.83 72.46
CA PRO A 220 55.25 -32.76 72.80
C PRO A 220 54.46 -33.79 71.99
N ALA A 221 53.60 -34.59 72.65
CA ALA A 221 52.82 -35.66 72.00
C ALA A 221 52.01 -35.21 70.77
N ARG A 222 51.57 -33.95 70.77
CA ARG A 222 50.85 -33.27 69.69
C ARG A 222 51.64 -33.08 68.38
N PHE A 223 52.95 -33.34 68.34
CA PHE A 223 53.74 -33.20 67.10
C PHE A 223 53.48 -34.34 66.10
N GLY A 224 52.99 -35.49 66.57
CA GLY A 224 52.57 -36.60 65.69
C GLY A 224 51.18 -36.44 65.06
N GLU A 225 50.44 -35.39 65.41
CA GLU A 225 49.07 -35.16 64.92
C GLU A 225 49.06 -34.21 63.72
N GLN A 226 48.38 -34.59 62.64
CA GLN A 226 48.11 -33.69 61.52
C GLN A 226 46.94 -32.78 61.85
N TRP A 227 47.11 -31.49 61.57
CA TRP A 227 46.01 -30.55 61.66
C TRP A 227 45.03 -30.78 60.51
N LYS A 228 43.75 -30.93 60.86
CA LYS A 228 42.65 -31.07 59.89
C LYS A 228 41.78 -29.84 59.92
N MET A 229 41.47 -29.31 58.75
CA MET A 229 40.57 -28.16 58.66
C MET A 229 39.14 -28.61 58.92
N LYS A 230 38.39 -27.83 59.73
CA LYS A 230 36.97 -28.09 59.97
C LYS A 230 36.19 -27.78 58.70
N LYS A 231 35.83 -28.81 57.93
CA LYS A 231 35.01 -28.67 56.73
C LYS A 231 33.59 -28.28 57.14
N SER A 232 33.04 -27.22 56.54
CA SER A 232 31.62 -26.88 56.68
C SER A 232 30.77 -27.95 55.98
N LYS A 233 29.59 -28.27 56.53
CA LYS A 233 28.61 -29.09 55.81
C LYS A 233 28.10 -28.25 54.63
N ILE A 234 28.47 -28.62 53.42
CA ILE A 234 27.85 -28.11 52.20
C ILE A 234 26.70 -29.06 51.89
N THR A 235 25.54 -28.51 51.56
CA THR A 235 24.48 -29.29 50.92
C THR A 235 24.96 -29.63 49.52
N GLU A 236 25.40 -30.87 49.33
CA GLU A 236 25.97 -31.35 48.05
C GLU A 236 24.88 -31.55 47.00
N ASP A 237 23.66 -31.70 47.46
CA ASP A 237 22.43 -31.91 46.73
C ASP A 237 21.88 -30.56 46.24
N LEU A 238 22.31 -30.16 45.04
CA LEU A 238 21.47 -29.31 44.20
C LEU A 238 20.09 -29.98 44.06
N PRO A 239 18.99 -29.21 44.00
CA PRO A 239 17.79 -29.70 43.35
C PRO A 239 18.14 -29.96 41.87
N THR A 240 18.55 -31.20 41.57
CA THR A 240 18.70 -31.67 40.21
C THR A 240 17.30 -31.78 39.63
N LEU A 241 17.00 -30.96 38.63
CA LEU A 241 15.85 -31.28 37.78
C LEU A 241 16.18 -32.63 37.14
N PRO A 242 15.32 -33.65 37.25
CA PRO A 242 15.58 -34.92 36.57
C PRO A 242 15.76 -34.59 35.08
N ALA A 243 16.84 -35.05 34.45
CA ALA A 243 17.11 -34.76 33.04
C ALA A 243 15.93 -35.16 32.13
N VAL A 244 15.25 -36.26 32.50
CA VAL A 244 14.01 -36.76 31.87
C VAL A 244 12.87 -35.73 31.91
N THR A 245 12.84 -34.86 32.91
CA THR A 245 11.83 -33.82 33.06
C THR A 245 12.06 -32.67 32.07
N VAL A 246 13.30 -32.26 31.83
CA VAL A 246 13.62 -31.13 30.93
C VAL A 246 13.40 -31.51 29.46
N GLU A 247 13.83 -32.70 29.05
CA GLU A 247 13.69 -33.17 27.67
C GLU A 247 12.22 -33.33 27.28
N ASN A 248 11.41 -33.94 28.17
CA ASN A 248 9.95 -34.03 28.01
C ASN A 248 9.28 -32.65 27.95
N TYR A 249 9.72 -31.68 28.77
CA TYR A 249 9.18 -30.31 28.72
C TYR A 249 9.51 -29.58 27.42
N MET A 250 10.67 -29.86 26.82
CA MET A 250 11.07 -29.26 25.55
C MET A 250 10.28 -29.85 24.38
N GLU A 251 10.07 -31.17 24.38
CA GLU A 251 9.20 -31.85 23.42
C GLU A 251 7.76 -31.33 23.53
N GLU A 252 7.23 -31.23 24.75
CA GLU A 252 5.90 -30.66 25.01
C GLU A 252 5.81 -29.18 24.56
N THR A 253 6.86 -28.39 24.76
CA THR A 253 6.91 -26.99 24.30
C THR A 253 6.86 -26.91 22.78
N GLU A 254 7.60 -27.77 22.08
CA GLU A 254 7.58 -27.82 20.62
C GLU A 254 6.20 -28.25 20.10
N GLU A 255 5.60 -29.30 20.66
CA GLU A 255 4.26 -29.75 20.30
C GLU A 255 3.22 -28.65 20.52
N ASN A 256 3.27 -27.96 21.67
CA ASN A 256 2.35 -26.87 21.98
C ASN A 256 2.55 -25.66 21.05
N TYR A 257 3.79 -25.37 20.66
CA TYR A 257 4.09 -24.33 19.67
C TYR A 257 3.51 -24.68 18.29
N GLN A 258 3.73 -25.92 17.80
CA GLN A 258 3.19 -26.37 16.53
C GLN A 258 1.65 -26.36 16.52
N ARG A 259 1.03 -26.88 17.59
CA ARG A 259 -0.43 -26.84 17.77
C ARG A 259 -0.97 -25.40 17.80
N GLY A 260 -0.26 -24.50 18.47
CA GLY A 260 -0.58 -23.07 18.51
C GLY A 260 -0.53 -22.43 17.12
N LEU A 261 0.55 -22.66 16.37
CA LEU A 261 0.71 -22.19 15.01
C LEU A 261 -0.40 -22.70 14.07
N GLU A 262 -0.73 -23.99 14.13
CA GLU A 262 -1.80 -24.57 13.34
C GLU A 262 -3.15 -23.94 13.66
N SER A 263 -3.45 -23.75 14.95
CA SER A 263 -4.71 -23.10 15.37
C SER A 263 -4.79 -21.66 14.85
N LEU A 264 -3.71 -20.88 14.94
CA LEU A 264 -3.66 -19.52 14.42
C LEU A 264 -3.88 -19.48 12.91
N ARG A 265 -3.28 -20.43 12.15
CA ARG A 265 -3.50 -20.53 10.71
C ARG A 265 -4.95 -20.83 10.38
N GLN A 266 -5.57 -21.79 11.08
CA GLN A 266 -6.99 -22.11 10.90
C GLN A 266 -7.88 -20.89 11.19
N TYR A 267 -7.63 -20.17 12.28
CA TYR A 267 -8.37 -18.95 12.60
C TYR A 267 -8.16 -17.85 11.55
N TYR A 268 -6.94 -17.69 11.04
CA TYR A 268 -6.64 -16.73 9.98
C TYR A 268 -7.38 -17.07 8.69
N ASP A 269 -7.33 -18.33 8.26
CA ASP A 269 -8.00 -18.80 7.04
C ASP A 269 -9.53 -18.66 7.15
N ALA A 270 -10.10 -19.03 8.30
CA ALA A 270 -11.52 -18.85 8.58
C ALA A 270 -11.92 -17.37 8.57
N SER A 271 -11.17 -16.51 9.27
CA SER A 271 -11.46 -15.07 9.35
C SER A 271 -11.31 -14.39 7.99
N SER A 272 -10.31 -14.77 7.19
CA SER A 272 -10.12 -14.26 5.83
C SER A 272 -11.28 -14.69 4.92
N GLY A 273 -11.76 -15.92 5.09
CA GLY A 273 -12.96 -16.42 4.43
C GLY A 273 -14.23 -15.65 4.80
N ASP A 274 -14.42 -15.36 6.09
CA ASP A 274 -15.55 -14.57 6.59
C ASP A 274 -15.51 -13.13 6.07
N ILE A 275 -14.35 -12.45 6.10
CA ILE A 275 -14.17 -11.13 5.48
C ILE A 275 -14.54 -11.20 3.99
N LYS A 276 -14.07 -12.21 3.26
CA LYS A 276 -14.41 -12.35 1.84
C LYS A 276 -15.93 -12.53 1.64
N ARG A 277 -16.62 -13.27 2.51
CA ARG A 277 -18.07 -13.51 2.40
C ARG A 277 -18.89 -12.27 2.75
N ASP A 278 -18.48 -11.53 3.77
CA ASP A 278 -19.19 -10.32 4.22
C ASP A 278 -19.09 -9.21 3.19
N PHE A 279 -17.94 -9.12 2.52
CA PHE A 279 -17.73 -8.19 1.43
C PHE A 279 -18.42 -8.72 0.15
N PHE A 280 -18.15 -9.95 -0.30
CA PHE A 280 -18.71 -10.52 -1.53
C PHE A 280 -19.78 -11.59 -1.23
N PRO A 281 -21.01 -11.21 -0.85
CA PRO A 281 -22.09 -12.16 -0.64
C PRO A 281 -22.47 -12.79 -1.98
N THR A 282 -22.26 -14.10 -2.10
CA THR A 282 -22.71 -14.92 -3.23
C THR A 282 -24.23 -15.01 -3.32
#